data_AF-H2B0Q7-F1
#
_entry.id   AF-H2B0Q7-F1
#
_cell.length_a   1.000
_cell.length_b   1.000
_cell.length_c   1.000
_cell.angle_alpha   90.00
_cell.angle_beta   90.00
_cell.angle_gamma   90.00
#
_symmetry.space_group_name_H-M   'P 1'
#
loop_
_entity.id
_entity.type
_entity.pdbx_description
1 polymer ?
#
loop_
_entity_poly.entity_id
_entity_poly.type
_entity_poly.pdbx_seq_one_letter_code
_entity_poly.pdbx_strand_id
1 'polypeptide(L)'
;MATLINEPDTDFHLQLNEQSFHIPYELLTRNFKLLNELIERESSLLNKKFHELNSLLSKNAISHDKIAITKLNSIIKSIDLFEAKLNDKITRESELLNRIKLRINFFQDLQTFKDNHDTNKLIDWYQKYSNLLIGEYLTRFPIIEKSGKRFLTEQNLQNLLDFDILEKANYISNALVNSHDLQPLIAWIDENNNYLNKRKSILEFKARFQEYLELLKLNDHKNAIRSLQRNLLPFMNTNFDDLKIACGLLVFMENCSNDTPNTIITNHDNIDTREKAYEYFFHKRLDLSMNTDINKMKSLSNSENLDRYRELLDDHRWTILKDTFLDEYYSLYGISKNDPLLIYISLGIPTLKTKACLQSDNSIPSEYNILQKHNKNYLKNSCPVCNDSFAPIAENLPFAHHTESKLFENPVMLPNGNVYDSNKLKEMSHLLIVEKIANLKDNEIFDPISKTVFKESDFVTMYPT
;
A
#
# COMPACT_ATOMS: atom_id res chain seq x y z
N MET A 1 16.55 39.69 -4.14
CA MET A 1 15.76 39.05 -3.06
C MET A 1 15.89 37.55 -3.24
N ALA A 2 16.71 36.90 -2.42
CA ALA A 2 16.78 35.45 -2.39
C ALA A 2 15.38 34.95 -1.99
N THR A 3 14.69 34.28 -2.89
CA THR A 3 13.54 33.47 -2.51
C THR A 3 14.09 32.38 -1.62
N LEU A 4 13.98 32.59 -0.30
CA LEU A 4 14.07 31.53 0.68
C LEU A 4 12.99 30.51 0.34
N ILE A 5 13.33 29.55 -0.51
CA ILE A 5 12.80 28.22 -0.30
C ILE A 5 13.40 27.87 1.07
N ASN A 6 12.58 27.90 2.13
CA ASN A 6 12.96 27.30 3.41
C ASN A 6 13.05 25.79 3.14
N GLU A 7 14.14 25.38 2.50
CA GLU A 7 14.37 24.00 2.16
C GLU A 7 14.65 23.23 3.45
N PRO A 8 14.01 22.07 3.64
CA PRO A 8 14.39 21.19 4.72
C PRO A 8 15.87 20.83 4.62
N ASP A 9 16.52 20.61 5.76
CA ASP A 9 17.91 20.17 5.77
C ASP A 9 18.07 18.79 5.10
N THR A 10 19.27 18.46 4.63
CA THR A 10 19.58 17.12 4.11
C THR A 10 19.29 16.05 5.16
N ASP A 11 19.58 16.33 6.44
CA ASP A 11 19.27 15.43 7.56
C ASP A 11 17.76 15.14 7.68
N PHE A 12 16.90 16.12 7.40
CA PHE A 12 15.45 15.90 7.37
C PHE A 12 15.06 14.90 6.28
N HIS A 13 15.64 15.01 5.09
CA HIS A 13 15.41 14.04 4.02
C HIS A 13 15.95 12.66 4.38
N LEU A 14 17.11 12.55 5.04
CA LEU A 14 17.65 11.28 5.48
C LEU A 14 16.75 10.60 6.52
N GLN A 15 16.26 11.35 7.52
CA GLN A 15 15.32 10.84 8.52
C GLN A 15 14.04 10.30 7.89
N LEU A 16 13.47 11.03 6.93
CA LEU A 16 12.26 10.57 6.27
C LEU A 16 12.47 9.30 5.41
N ASN A 17 13.67 9.15 4.83
CA ASN A 17 14.01 8.02 3.95
C ASN A 17 14.83 6.95 4.67
N GLU A 18 14.90 6.94 6.01
CA GLU A 18 15.67 5.98 6.81
C GLU A 18 15.37 4.52 6.41
N GLN A 19 14.10 4.24 6.14
CA GLN A 19 13.61 2.91 5.75
C GLN A 19 14.20 2.40 4.45
N SER A 20 14.53 3.31 3.52
CA SER A 20 15.18 2.94 2.26
C SER A 20 16.58 2.34 2.50
N PHE A 21 17.21 2.60 3.64
CA PHE A 21 18.49 2.01 4.03
C PHE A 21 18.33 0.77 4.89
N HIS A 22 17.19 0.64 5.60
CA HIS A 22 16.92 -0.51 6.45
C HIS A 22 16.78 -1.81 5.65
N ILE A 23 16.06 -1.78 4.52
CA ILE A 23 15.85 -2.97 3.67
C ILE A 23 17.19 -3.61 3.23
N PRO A 24 18.12 -2.91 2.56
CA PRO A 24 19.37 -3.54 2.13
C PRO A 24 20.25 -3.95 3.31
N TYR A 25 20.20 -3.24 4.44
CA TYR A 25 20.91 -3.62 5.66
C TYR A 25 20.41 -4.96 6.23
N GLU A 26 19.10 -5.15 6.34
CA GLU A 26 18.50 -6.44 6.75
C GLU A 26 18.86 -7.57 5.78
N LEU A 27 18.83 -7.30 4.47
CA LEU A 27 19.22 -8.28 3.46
C LEU A 27 20.70 -8.65 3.55
N LEU A 28 21.59 -7.69 3.80
CA LEU A 28 23.01 -7.95 4.05
C LEU A 28 23.22 -8.81 5.29
N THR A 29 22.54 -8.47 6.38
CA THR A 29 22.62 -9.20 7.66
C THR A 29 22.17 -10.65 7.50
N ARG A 30 21.06 -10.86 6.79
CA ARG A 30 20.55 -12.20 6.44
C ARG A 30 21.52 -12.95 5.54
N ASN A 31 22.07 -12.29 4.51
CA ASN A 31 23.01 -12.92 3.58
C ASN A 31 24.28 -13.36 4.31
N PHE A 32 24.82 -12.51 5.18
CA PHE A 32 25.99 -12.81 6.01
C PHE A 32 25.76 -14.01 6.93
N LYS A 33 24.59 -14.07 7.59
CA LYS A 33 24.24 -15.22 8.43
C LYS A 33 24.15 -16.51 7.62
N LEU A 34 23.46 -16.49 6.48
CA LEU A 34 23.33 -17.65 5.59
C LEU A 34 24.68 -18.08 4.98
N LEU A 35 25.56 -17.12 4.71
CA LEU A 35 26.92 -17.38 4.23
C LEU A 35 27.73 -18.13 5.30
N ASN A 36 27.70 -17.66 6.56
CA ASN A 36 28.38 -18.34 7.66
C ASN A 36 27.83 -19.76 7.90
N GLU A 37 26.51 -19.93 7.94
CA GLU A 37 25.87 -21.24 8.07
C GLU A 37 26.25 -22.19 6.92
N LEU A 38 26.33 -21.65 5.68
CA LEU A 38 26.76 -22.40 4.51
C LEU A 38 28.23 -22.82 4.61
N ILE A 39 29.13 -21.92 5.05
CA ILE A 39 30.55 -22.19 5.25
C ILE A 39 30.74 -23.27 6.32
N GLU A 40 30.10 -23.14 7.48
CA GLU A 40 30.20 -24.12 8.57
C GLU A 40 29.68 -25.50 8.14
N ARG A 41 28.50 -25.54 7.49
CA ARG A 41 27.88 -26.78 7.03
C ARG A 41 28.74 -27.49 6.00
N GLU A 42 29.19 -26.80 4.96
CA GLU A 42 29.99 -27.41 3.89
C GLU A 42 31.40 -27.76 4.38
N SER A 43 32.01 -26.96 5.25
CA SER A 43 33.28 -27.29 5.93
C SER A 43 33.18 -28.58 6.75
N SER A 44 32.11 -28.73 7.54
CA SER A 44 31.88 -29.96 8.32
C SER A 44 31.69 -31.19 7.42
N LEU A 45 30.99 -31.04 6.29
CA LEU A 45 30.75 -32.12 5.33
C LEU A 45 32.04 -32.52 4.61
N LEU A 46 32.85 -31.53 4.19
CA LEU A 46 34.14 -31.78 3.57
C LEU A 46 35.09 -32.47 4.54
N ASN A 47 35.19 -32.02 5.79
CA ASN A 47 36.01 -32.68 6.81
C ASN A 47 35.62 -34.16 7.00
N LYS A 48 34.31 -34.48 7.05
CA LYS A 48 33.84 -35.88 7.09
C LYS A 48 34.29 -36.67 5.86
N LYS A 49 34.14 -36.11 4.65
CA LYS A 49 34.58 -36.76 3.40
C LYS A 49 36.09 -36.98 3.36
N PHE A 50 36.89 -36.03 3.85
CA PHE A 50 38.35 -36.17 3.95
C PHE A 50 38.76 -37.21 5.00
N HIS A 51 38.09 -37.28 6.15
CA HIS A 51 38.33 -38.34 7.14
C HIS A 51 38.04 -39.73 6.56
N GLU A 52 36.92 -39.90 5.86
CA GLU A 52 36.60 -41.15 5.16
C GLU A 52 37.67 -41.50 4.12
N LEU A 53 38.10 -40.53 3.31
CA LEU A 53 39.18 -40.73 2.33
C LEU A 53 40.48 -41.18 3.01
N ASN A 54 40.89 -40.52 4.09
CA ASN A 54 42.09 -40.89 4.85
C ASN A 54 41.99 -42.30 5.43
N SER A 55 40.81 -42.72 5.89
CA SER A 55 40.57 -44.08 6.39
C SER A 55 40.62 -45.16 5.31
N LEU A 56 40.30 -44.81 4.06
CA LEU A 56 40.41 -45.71 2.91
C LEU A 56 41.87 -45.84 2.45
N LEU A 57 42.60 -44.73 2.46
CA LEU A 57 44.02 -44.69 2.11
C LEU A 57 44.89 -45.45 3.13
N SER A 58 44.54 -45.44 4.41
CA SER A 58 45.31 -46.16 5.45
C SER A 58 45.27 -47.69 5.33
N LYS A 59 44.42 -48.27 4.47
CA LYS A 59 44.26 -49.72 4.32
C LYS A 59 45.17 -50.36 3.25
N ASN A 60 45.93 -49.56 2.49
CA ASN A 60 46.97 -50.00 1.54
C ASN A 60 46.58 -51.17 0.61
N ALA A 61 45.36 -51.16 0.05
CA ALA A 61 44.94 -52.18 -0.93
C ALA A 61 44.53 -51.56 -2.26
N ILE A 62 44.91 -52.20 -3.37
CA ILE A 62 44.70 -51.71 -4.75
C ILE A 62 43.21 -51.51 -5.09
N SER A 63 42.31 -52.31 -4.48
CA SER A 63 40.86 -52.12 -4.63
C SER A 63 40.35 -50.85 -3.93
N HIS A 64 41.00 -50.44 -2.83
CA HIS A 64 40.69 -49.21 -2.12
C HIS A 64 41.18 -47.97 -2.87
N ASP A 65 42.24 -48.05 -3.67
CA ASP A 65 42.75 -46.92 -4.46
C ASP A 65 41.74 -46.45 -5.52
N LYS A 66 41.08 -47.38 -6.22
CA LYS A 66 39.99 -47.02 -7.15
C LYS A 66 38.84 -46.31 -6.44
N ILE A 67 38.47 -46.78 -5.25
CA ILE A 67 37.42 -46.16 -4.43
C ILE A 67 37.88 -44.78 -3.93
N ALA A 68 39.15 -44.64 -3.54
CA ALA A 68 39.72 -43.37 -3.09
C ALA A 68 39.69 -42.33 -4.22
N ILE A 69 40.03 -42.69 -5.46
CA ILE A 69 39.94 -41.81 -6.63
C ILE A 69 38.49 -41.38 -6.90
N THR A 70 37.52 -42.30 -6.82
CA THR A 70 36.10 -41.92 -6.98
C THR A 70 35.63 -40.96 -5.89
N LYS A 71 36.09 -41.16 -4.64
CA LYS A 71 35.78 -40.28 -3.52
C LYS A 71 36.43 -38.90 -3.68
N LEU A 72 37.67 -38.85 -4.16
CA LEU A 72 38.39 -37.61 -4.45
C LEU A 72 37.67 -36.81 -5.54
N ASN A 73 37.22 -37.45 -6.61
CA ASN A 73 36.38 -36.81 -7.64
C ASN A 73 35.04 -36.29 -7.06
N SER A 74 34.44 -37.01 -6.10
CA SER A 74 33.25 -36.53 -5.39
C SER A 74 33.53 -35.32 -4.52
N ILE A 75 34.70 -35.26 -3.87
CA ILE A 75 35.15 -34.10 -3.09
C ILE A 75 35.38 -32.90 -4.01
N ILE A 76 36.10 -33.06 -5.13
CA ILE A 76 36.31 -31.99 -6.12
C ILE A 76 34.96 -31.40 -6.55
N LYS A 77 34.01 -32.24 -7.00
CA LYS A 77 32.66 -31.78 -7.37
C LYS A 77 31.95 -31.04 -6.23
N SER A 78 32.17 -31.44 -4.99
CA SER A 78 31.56 -30.77 -3.83
C SER A 78 32.19 -29.39 -3.57
N ILE A 79 33.50 -29.26 -3.79
CA ILE A 79 34.23 -27.99 -3.69
C ILE A 79 33.78 -27.06 -4.81
N ASP A 80 33.67 -27.54 -6.05
CA ASP A 80 33.21 -26.73 -7.18
C ASP A 80 31.78 -26.19 -6.94
N LEU A 81 30.88 -27.04 -6.42
CA LEU A 81 29.52 -26.64 -6.05
C LEU A 81 29.51 -25.65 -4.88
N PHE A 82 30.44 -25.80 -3.93
CA PHE A 82 30.57 -24.88 -2.81
C PHE A 82 31.08 -23.51 -3.27
N GLU A 83 32.09 -23.48 -4.14
CA GLU A 83 32.60 -22.26 -4.76
C GLU A 83 31.51 -21.53 -5.55
N ALA A 84 30.71 -22.25 -6.35
CA ALA A 84 29.59 -21.67 -7.07
C ALA A 84 28.56 -21.02 -6.13
N LYS A 85 28.22 -21.68 -5.01
CA LYS A 85 27.31 -21.11 -3.99
C LYS A 85 27.92 -19.91 -3.27
N LEU A 86 29.23 -19.91 -2.99
CA LEU A 86 29.92 -18.78 -2.37
C LEU A 86 29.90 -17.56 -3.30
N ASN A 87 30.21 -17.77 -4.58
CA ASN A 87 30.18 -16.71 -5.58
C ASN A 87 28.78 -16.09 -5.71
N ASP A 88 27.71 -16.89 -5.71
CA ASP A 88 26.33 -16.38 -5.68
C ASP A 88 26.06 -15.47 -4.47
N LYS A 89 26.51 -15.88 -3.28
CA LYS A 89 26.37 -15.08 -2.05
C LYS A 89 27.18 -13.78 -2.09
N ILE A 90 28.39 -13.81 -2.64
CA ILE A 90 29.26 -12.63 -2.80
C ILE A 90 28.67 -11.66 -3.83
N THR A 91 28.16 -12.17 -4.96
CA THR A 91 27.49 -11.33 -5.97
C THR A 91 26.28 -10.64 -5.37
N ARG A 92 25.43 -11.36 -4.63
CA ARG A 92 24.27 -10.80 -3.92
C ARG A 92 24.68 -9.70 -2.94
N GLU A 93 25.75 -9.91 -2.18
CA GLU A 93 26.27 -8.92 -1.23
C GLU A 93 26.77 -7.64 -1.94
N SER A 94 27.52 -7.81 -3.03
CA SER A 94 28.02 -6.70 -3.86
C SER A 94 26.88 -5.88 -4.46
N GLU A 95 25.82 -6.52 -4.93
CA GLU A 95 24.61 -5.84 -5.42
C GLU A 95 23.97 -4.98 -4.33
N LEU A 96 23.80 -5.53 -3.12
CA LEU A 96 23.18 -4.82 -1.99
C LEU A 96 24.05 -3.64 -1.52
N LEU A 97 25.37 -3.83 -1.44
CA LEU A 97 26.31 -2.75 -1.11
C LEU A 97 26.28 -1.65 -2.18
N ASN A 98 26.16 -2.02 -3.46
CA ASN A 98 26.04 -1.03 -4.54
C ASN A 98 24.75 -0.22 -4.42
N ARG A 99 23.61 -0.83 -4.04
CA ARG A 99 22.35 -0.09 -3.78
C ARG A 99 22.54 0.94 -2.67
N ILE A 100 23.14 0.55 -1.54
CA ILE A 100 23.43 1.47 -0.43
C ILE A 100 24.34 2.61 -0.88
N LYS A 101 25.41 2.30 -1.60
CA LYS A 101 26.35 3.29 -2.13
C LYS A 101 25.67 4.31 -3.04
N LEU A 102 24.81 3.85 -3.95
CA LEU A 102 24.05 4.74 -4.85
C LEU A 102 23.09 5.65 -4.08
N ARG A 103 22.43 5.14 -3.03
CA ARG A 103 21.57 5.94 -2.15
C ARG A 103 22.36 6.99 -1.37
N ILE A 104 23.52 6.62 -0.82
CA ILE A 104 24.41 7.57 -0.13
C ILE A 104 24.83 8.68 -1.08
N ASN A 105 25.31 8.33 -2.28
CA ASN A 105 25.70 9.30 -3.30
C ASN A 105 24.52 10.23 -3.66
N PHE A 106 23.31 9.68 -3.78
CA PHE A 106 22.11 10.47 -4.10
C PHE A 106 21.83 11.58 -3.07
N PHE A 107 22.00 11.32 -1.76
CA PHE A 107 21.84 12.36 -0.73
C PHE A 107 23.09 13.23 -0.55
N GLN A 108 24.29 12.72 -0.85
CA GLN A 108 25.51 13.54 -0.89
C GLN A 108 25.45 14.59 -2.02
N ASP A 109 24.85 14.24 -3.16
CA ASP A 109 24.59 15.17 -4.25
C ASP A 109 23.69 16.33 -3.77
N LEU A 110 22.63 16.03 -3.00
CA LEU A 110 21.76 17.05 -2.38
C LEU A 110 22.56 18.01 -1.50
N GLN A 111 23.39 17.48 -0.59
CA GLN A 111 24.23 18.29 0.29
C GLN A 111 25.16 19.19 -0.53
N THR A 112 25.83 18.61 -1.53
CA THR A 112 26.77 19.32 -2.40
C THR A 112 26.08 20.43 -3.19
N PHE A 113 24.86 20.22 -3.68
CA PHE A 113 24.12 21.25 -4.43
C PHE A 113 23.62 22.36 -3.52
N LYS A 114 23.24 22.05 -2.27
CA LYS A 114 22.88 23.05 -1.25
C LYS A 114 24.07 23.91 -0.85
N ASP A 115 25.22 23.30 -0.56
CA ASP A 115 26.44 24.00 -0.18
C ASP A 115 26.94 24.93 -1.29
N ASN A 116 26.75 24.55 -2.55
CA ASN A 116 27.11 25.35 -3.72
C ASN A 116 26.01 26.35 -4.16
N HIS A 117 24.84 26.35 -3.51
CA HIS A 117 23.66 27.14 -3.88
C HIS A 117 23.24 26.99 -5.36
N ASP A 118 23.41 25.79 -5.94
CA ASP A 118 23.10 25.51 -7.35
C ASP A 118 21.62 25.18 -7.56
N THR A 119 20.82 26.22 -7.74
CA THR A 119 19.35 26.13 -7.89
C THR A 119 18.89 25.18 -9.00
N ASN A 120 19.59 25.14 -10.14
CA ASN A 120 19.19 24.29 -11.26
C ASN A 120 19.36 22.81 -10.92
N LYS A 121 20.51 22.44 -10.34
CA LYS A 121 20.76 21.05 -9.91
C LYS A 121 19.87 20.62 -8.75
N LEU A 122 19.50 21.54 -7.86
CA LEU A 122 18.54 21.27 -6.80
C LEU A 122 17.15 20.94 -7.37
N ILE A 123 16.66 21.71 -8.34
CA ILE A 123 15.39 21.43 -9.02
C ILE A 123 15.44 20.04 -9.67
N ASP A 124 16.50 19.71 -10.39
CA ASP A 124 16.69 18.40 -11.01
C ASP A 124 16.69 17.26 -9.97
N TRP A 125 17.32 17.50 -8.81
CA TRP A 125 17.35 16.52 -7.71
C TRP A 125 15.94 16.30 -7.13
N TYR A 126 15.19 17.37 -6.83
CA TYR A 126 13.83 17.25 -6.30
C TYR A 126 12.87 16.60 -7.31
N GLN A 127 13.06 16.82 -8.60
CA GLN A 127 12.32 16.10 -9.64
C GLN A 127 12.64 14.60 -9.62
N LYS A 128 13.92 14.22 -9.54
CA LYS A 128 14.32 12.81 -9.39
C LYS A 128 13.75 12.19 -8.11
N TYR A 129 13.79 12.91 -7.00
CA TYR A 129 13.23 12.46 -5.73
C TYR A 129 11.71 12.29 -5.82
N SER A 130 11.01 13.22 -6.45
CA SER A 130 9.56 13.11 -6.70
C SER A 130 9.24 11.89 -7.57
N ASN A 131 10.02 11.65 -8.61
CA ASN A 131 9.88 10.45 -9.45
C ASN A 131 10.14 9.18 -8.64
N LEU A 132 11.13 9.17 -7.73
CA LEU A 132 11.37 8.05 -6.84
C LEU A 132 10.16 7.73 -5.96
N LEU A 133 9.55 8.76 -5.34
CA LEU A 133 8.34 8.63 -4.52
C LEU A 133 7.15 8.08 -5.33
N ILE A 134 6.95 8.59 -6.54
CA ILE A 134 5.90 8.10 -7.45
C ILE A 134 6.15 6.64 -7.83
N GLY A 135 7.40 6.31 -8.19
CA GLY A 135 7.77 4.95 -8.55
C GLY A 135 7.61 3.96 -7.41
N GLU A 136 7.91 4.37 -6.18
CA GLU A 136 7.67 3.57 -4.97
C GLU A 136 6.17 3.34 -4.75
N TYR A 137 5.35 4.40 -4.80
CA TYR A 137 3.90 4.29 -4.66
C TYR A 137 3.29 3.34 -5.70
N LEU A 138 3.68 3.50 -6.97
CA LEU A 138 3.25 2.62 -8.07
C LEU A 138 3.72 1.18 -7.90
N THR A 139 4.84 0.96 -7.21
CA THR A 139 5.34 -0.37 -6.90
C THR A 139 4.56 -0.97 -5.74
N ARG A 140 4.22 -0.21 -4.69
CA ARG A 140 3.43 -0.70 -3.54
C ARG A 140 1.96 -0.94 -3.88
N PHE A 141 1.39 -0.12 -4.76
CA PHE A 141 -0.01 -0.17 -5.18
C PHE A 141 -0.14 -0.28 -6.70
N PRO A 142 0.25 -1.43 -7.29
CA PRO A 142 0.27 -1.59 -8.74
C PRO A 142 -1.14 -1.70 -9.31
N ILE A 143 -1.55 -0.72 -10.11
CA ILE A 143 -2.74 -0.84 -10.98
C ILE A 143 -2.44 -1.78 -12.15
N ILE A 144 -1.23 -1.67 -12.70
CA ILE A 144 -0.69 -2.51 -13.75
C ILE A 144 0.55 -3.20 -13.19
N GLU A 145 0.70 -4.50 -13.44
CA GLU A 145 1.85 -5.27 -12.97
C GLU A 145 3.17 -4.62 -13.40
N LYS A 146 4.11 -4.46 -12.46
CA LYS A 146 5.46 -3.89 -12.69
C LYS A 146 5.48 -2.45 -13.22
N SER A 147 4.39 -1.69 -13.07
CA SER A 147 4.30 -0.29 -13.51
C SER A 147 5.39 0.60 -12.89
N GLY A 148 5.58 0.53 -11.57
CA GLY A 148 6.60 1.33 -10.87
C GLY A 148 8.03 1.01 -11.30
N LYS A 149 8.34 -0.27 -11.53
CA LYS A 149 9.64 -0.70 -12.05
C LYS A 149 9.91 -0.14 -13.44
N ARG A 150 8.94 -0.26 -14.35
CA ARG A 150 9.06 0.31 -15.69
C ARG A 150 9.28 1.82 -15.66
N PHE A 151 8.48 2.53 -14.84
CA PHE A 151 8.59 3.98 -14.68
C PHE A 151 9.99 4.42 -14.22
N LEU A 152 10.53 3.78 -13.17
CA LEU A 152 11.85 4.16 -12.63
C LEU A 152 13.02 3.72 -13.52
N THR A 153 12.87 2.64 -14.30
CA THR A 153 13.87 2.25 -15.31
C THR A 153 14.01 3.30 -16.41
N GLU A 154 12.89 3.83 -16.91
CA GLU A 154 12.90 4.91 -17.91
C GLU A 154 13.56 6.20 -17.36
N GLN A 155 13.49 6.43 -16.05
CA GLN A 155 14.12 7.57 -15.36
C GLN A 155 15.56 7.31 -14.87
N ASN A 156 16.12 6.11 -15.09
CA ASN A 156 17.42 5.66 -14.56
C ASN A 156 17.53 5.68 -13.02
N LEU A 157 16.41 5.50 -12.30
CA LEU A 157 16.34 5.51 -10.84
C LEU A 157 16.14 4.13 -10.21
N GLN A 158 16.19 3.07 -11.02
CA GLN A 158 15.84 1.71 -10.60
C GLN A 158 16.69 1.16 -9.44
N ASN A 159 17.94 1.60 -9.29
CA ASN A 159 18.83 1.09 -8.24
C ASN A 159 18.59 1.76 -6.88
N LEU A 160 17.71 2.77 -6.81
CA LEU A 160 17.38 3.47 -5.57
C LEU A 160 16.20 2.82 -4.83
N LEU A 161 15.48 1.88 -5.44
CA LEU A 161 14.33 1.19 -4.85
C LEU A 161 14.54 -0.33 -4.82
N ASP A 162 14.16 -0.96 -3.71
CA ASP A 162 14.27 -2.43 -3.54
C ASP A 162 13.05 -3.14 -4.13
N PHE A 163 12.95 -3.16 -5.46
CA PHE A 163 11.82 -3.78 -6.18
C PHE A 163 11.60 -5.24 -5.81
N ASP A 164 12.66 -6.02 -5.60
CA ASP A 164 12.55 -7.45 -5.31
C ASP A 164 11.76 -7.73 -4.02
N ILE A 165 11.81 -6.81 -3.06
CA ILE A 165 11.08 -6.92 -1.79
C ILE A 165 9.62 -6.50 -1.98
N LEU A 166 9.39 -5.35 -2.61
CA LEU A 166 8.03 -4.85 -2.85
C LEU A 166 7.24 -5.77 -3.81
N GLU A 167 7.87 -6.27 -4.88
CA GLU A 167 7.25 -7.21 -5.82
C GLU A 167 6.93 -8.55 -5.14
N LYS A 168 7.77 -9.06 -4.24
CA LYS A 168 7.47 -10.28 -3.47
C LYS A 168 6.28 -10.08 -2.54
N ALA A 169 6.16 -8.92 -1.89
CA ALA A 169 5.01 -8.57 -1.05
C ALA A 169 3.70 -8.56 -1.88
N ASN A 170 3.73 -7.92 -3.05
CA ASN A 170 2.58 -7.85 -3.93
C ASN A 170 2.19 -9.20 -4.51
N TYR A 171 3.18 -10.01 -4.90
CA TYR A 171 2.94 -11.35 -5.42
C TYR A 171 2.18 -12.20 -4.41
N ILE A 172 2.64 -12.25 -3.15
CA ILE A 172 1.96 -12.99 -2.09
C ILE A 172 0.58 -12.39 -1.83
N SER A 173 0.46 -11.06 -1.74
CA SER A 173 -0.81 -10.39 -1.47
C SER A 173 -1.87 -10.63 -2.56
N ASN A 174 -1.46 -10.59 -3.83
CA ASN A 174 -2.32 -10.85 -4.97
C ASN A 174 -2.71 -12.34 -5.05
N ALA A 175 -1.78 -13.25 -4.74
CA ALA A 175 -2.09 -14.67 -4.65
C ALA A 175 -3.18 -14.95 -3.60
N LEU A 176 -3.12 -14.26 -2.45
CA LEU A 176 -4.12 -14.39 -1.39
C LEU A 176 -5.50 -13.85 -1.80
N VAL A 177 -5.59 -12.66 -2.39
CA VAL A 177 -6.89 -12.02 -2.67
C VAL A 177 -7.50 -12.44 -4.00
N ASN A 178 -6.70 -12.56 -5.06
CA ASN A 178 -7.25 -12.80 -6.41
C ASN A 178 -7.28 -14.29 -6.76
N SER A 179 -6.29 -15.05 -6.30
CA SER A 179 -6.16 -16.48 -6.64
C SER A 179 -6.58 -17.42 -5.50
N HIS A 180 -6.81 -16.89 -4.30
CA HIS A 180 -7.03 -17.68 -3.07
C HIS A 180 -5.96 -18.77 -2.87
N ASP A 181 -4.70 -18.46 -3.21
CA ASP A 181 -3.56 -19.37 -3.10
C ASP A 181 -2.70 -19.05 -1.87
N LEU A 182 -2.62 -20.03 -0.96
CA LEU A 182 -1.86 -19.94 0.29
C LEU A 182 -0.40 -20.40 0.16
N GLN A 183 -0.03 -21.08 -0.93
CA GLN A 183 1.31 -21.67 -1.07
C GLN A 183 2.43 -20.63 -0.97
N PRO A 184 2.34 -19.45 -1.63
CA PRO A 184 3.35 -18.41 -1.50
C PRO A 184 3.50 -17.89 -0.06
N LEU A 185 2.39 -17.77 0.66
CA LEU A 185 2.39 -17.31 2.05
C LEU A 185 3.01 -18.37 2.98
N ILE A 186 2.65 -19.64 2.82
CA ILE A 186 3.20 -20.74 3.64
C ILE A 186 4.71 -20.86 3.41
N ALA A 187 5.17 -20.81 2.17
CA ALA A 187 6.60 -20.83 1.87
C ALA A 187 7.34 -19.67 2.54
N TRP A 188 6.75 -18.46 2.53
CA TRP A 188 7.32 -17.31 3.21
C TRP A 188 7.33 -17.47 4.75
N ILE A 189 6.28 -18.05 5.33
CA ILE A 189 6.23 -18.36 6.77
C ILE A 189 7.34 -19.33 7.15
N ASP A 190 7.51 -20.41 6.38
CA ASP A 190 8.54 -21.41 6.63
C ASP A 190 9.96 -20.82 6.52
N GLU A 191 10.19 -19.92 5.55
CA GLU A 191 11.46 -19.18 5.39
C GLU A 191 11.77 -18.25 6.57
N ASN A 192 10.75 -17.74 7.27
CA ASN A 192 10.90 -16.68 8.30
C ASN A 192 10.36 -17.10 9.68
N ASN A 193 10.24 -18.40 9.94
CA ASN A 193 9.68 -18.96 11.18
C ASN A 193 10.35 -18.44 12.46
N ASN A 194 11.67 -18.30 12.46
CA ASN A 194 12.45 -17.82 13.60
C ASN A 194 12.10 -16.37 13.96
N TYR A 195 11.79 -15.55 12.96
CA TYR A 195 11.35 -14.18 13.16
C TYR A 195 9.92 -14.14 13.71
N LEU A 196 9.00 -14.90 13.10
CA LEU A 196 7.61 -14.96 13.52
C LEU A 196 7.45 -15.49 14.96
N ASN A 197 8.24 -16.50 15.33
CA ASN A 197 8.28 -17.04 16.69
C ASN A 197 8.78 -16.02 17.72
N LYS A 198 9.79 -15.21 17.38
CA LYS A 198 10.27 -14.13 18.25
C LYS A 198 9.21 -13.04 18.47
N ARG A 199 8.46 -12.69 17.42
CA ARG A 199 7.35 -11.72 17.51
C ARG A 199 6.06 -12.30 18.10
N LYS A 200 5.98 -13.63 18.27
CA LYS A 200 4.75 -14.35 18.65
C LYS A 200 3.59 -14.04 17.70
N SER A 201 3.89 -14.00 16.40
CA SER A 201 2.89 -13.68 15.37
C SER A 201 1.82 -14.78 15.27
N ILE A 202 0.56 -14.35 15.07
CA ILE A 202 -0.58 -15.24 14.83
C ILE A 202 -0.72 -15.63 13.34
N LEU A 203 0.14 -15.10 12.48
CA LEU A 203 0.04 -15.25 11.02
C LEU A 203 0.09 -16.71 10.57
N GLU A 204 0.98 -17.51 11.16
CA GLU A 204 1.08 -18.94 10.85
C GLU A 204 -0.24 -19.65 11.15
N PHE A 205 -0.80 -19.44 12.34
CA PHE A 205 -2.10 -20.00 12.71
C PHE A 205 -3.20 -19.58 11.73
N LYS A 206 -3.31 -18.28 11.41
CA LYS A 206 -4.34 -17.78 10.48
C LYS A 206 -4.20 -18.40 9.07
N ALA A 207 -2.99 -18.55 8.55
CA ALA A 207 -2.74 -19.15 7.24
C ALA A 207 -3.10 -20.64 7.21
N ARG A 208 -2.67 -21.41 8.23
CA ARG A 208 -3.02 -22.84 8.36
C ARG A 208 -4.52 -23.03 8.57
N PHE A 209 -5.16 -22.11 9.30
CA PHE A 209 -6.61 -22.15 9.48
C PHE A 209 -7.34 -21.84 8.18
N GLN A 210 -6.87 -20.91 7.35
CA GLN A 210 -7.44 -20.70 6.01
C GLN A 210 -7.27 -21.94 5.14
N GLU A 211 -6.10 -22.60 5.15
CA GLU A 211 -5.86 -23.85 4.42
C GLU A 211 -6.88 -24.94 4.82
N TYR A 212 -7.15 -25.06 6.12
CA TYR A 212 -8.19 -25.96 6.63
C TYR A 212 -9.60 -25.60 6.11
N LEU A 213 -9.97 -24.33 6.11
CA LEU A 213 -11.27 -23.86 5.63
C LEU A 213 -11.47 -24.13 4.13
N GLU A 214 -10.43 -23.93 3.32
CA GLU A 214 -10.51 -24.21 1.87
C GLU A 214 -10.65 -25.71 1.59
N LEU A 215 -9.98 -26.57 2.37
CA LEU A 215 -10.17 -28.03 2.28
C LEU A 215 -11.60 -28.45 2.67
N LEU A 216 -12.19 -27.77 3.65
CA LEU A 216 -13.60 -27.98 3.99
C LEU A 216 -14.52 -27.54 2.85
N LYS A 217 -14.32 -26.35 2.27
CA LYS A 217 -15.13 -25.87 1.13
C LYS A 217 -15.09 -26.83 -0.07
N LEU A 218 -13.98 -27.55 -0.26
CA LEU A 218 -13.82 -28.59 -1.30
C LEU A 218 -14.42 -29.97 -0.93
N ASN A 219 -15.07 -30.11 0.22
CA ASN A 219 -15.56 -31.37 0.79
C ASN A 219 -14.48 -32.46 0.97
N ASP A 220 -13.19 -32.09 1.04
CA ASP A 220 -12.09 -33.02 1.32
C ASP A 220 -11.87 -33.14 2.83
N HIS A 221 -12.81 -33.81 3.50
CA HIS A 221 -12.77 -34.02 4.95
C HIS A 221 -11.52 -34.76 5.42
N LYS A 222 -10.98 -35.67 4.59
CA LYS A 222 -9.81 -36.48 4.96
C LYS A 222 -8.56 -35.61 5.09
N ASN A 223 -8.31 -34.74 4.12
CA ASN A 223 -7.15 -33.84 4.18
C ASN A 223 -7.39 -32.67 5.15
N ALA A 224 -8.64 -32.21 5.32
CA ALA A 224 -8.99 -31.23 6.34
C ALA A 224 -8.67 -31.73 7.75
N ILE A 225 -9.07 -32.96 8.11
CA ILE A 225 -8.76 -33.56 9.43
C ILE A 225 -7.25 -33.69 9.64
N ARG A 226 -6.50 -34.08 8.60
CA ARG A 226 -5.03 -34.15 8.68
C ARG A 226 -4.41 -32.77 8.90
N SER A 227 -4.88 -31.75 8.19
CA SER A 227 -4.42 -30.36 8.36
C SER A 227 -4.71 -29.87 9.78
N LEU A 228 -5.92 -30.11 10.30
CA LEU A 228 -6.29 -29.80 11.68
C LEU A 228 -5.31 -30.46 12.68
N GLN A 229 -5.07 -31.77 12.54
CA GLN A 229 -4.23 -32.53 13.45
C GLN A 229 -2.76 -32.11 13.42
N ARG A 230 -2.22 -31.85 12.22
CA ARG A 230 -0.79 -31.58 12.05
C ARG A 230 -0.45 -30.11 12.23
N ASN A 231 -1.27 -29.22 11.69
CA ASN A 231 -0.94 -27.80 11.54
C ASN A 231 -1.66 -26.92 12.57
N LEU A 232 -2.89 -27.27 13.02
CA LEU A 232 -3.64 -26.43 13.97
C LEU A 232 -3.50 -26.88 15.43
N LEU A 233 -3.45 -28.18 15.74
CA LEU A 233 -3.31 -28.67 17.13
C LEU A 233 -2.09 -28.12 17.90
N PRO A 234 -0.93 -27.82 17.29
CA PRO A 234 0.17 -27.17 18.00
C PRO A 234 -0.21 -25.85 18.68
N PHE A 235 -1.25 -25.17 18.18
CA PHE A 235 -1.76 -23.90 18.69
C PHE A 235 -2.88 -24.06 19.73
N MET A 236 -3.11 -25.25 20.28
CA MET A 236 -4.18 -25.51 21.26
C MET A 236 -4.12 -24.62 22.50
N ASN A 237 -2.91 -24.31 22.97
CA ASN A 237 -2.73 -23.48 24.16
C ASN A 237 -2.92 -21.97 23.87
N THR A 238 -2.78 -21.54 22.61
CA THR A 238 -2.85 -20.12 22.22
C THR A 238 -4.19 -19.75 21.62
N ASN A 239 -4.83 -20.66 20.88
CA ASN A 239 -6.01 -20.41 20.04
C ASN A 239 -7.11 -21.47 20.25
N PHE A 240 -7.41 -21.77 21.52
CA PHE A 240 -8.36 -22.82 21.87
C PHE A 240 -9.78 -22.57 21.32
N ASP A 241 -10.27 -21.32 21.43
CA ASP A 241 -11.62 -20.97 20.97
C ASP A 241 -11.76 -21.08 19.45
N ASP A 242 -10.75 -20.62 18.71
CA ASP A 242 -10.70 -20.76 17.25
C ASP A 242 -10.70 -22.23 16.82
N LEU A 243 -9.94 -23.08 17.53
CA LEU A 243 -9.89 -24.54 17.31
C LEU A 243 -11.24 -25.21 17.62
N LYS A 244 -11.93 -24.77 18.67
CA LYS A 244 -13.28 -25.26 19.01
C LYS A 244 -14.26 -24.91 17.90
N ILE A 245 -14.17 -23.71 17.34
CA ILE A 245 -15.01 -23.29 16.20
C ILE A 245 -14.63 -24.09 14.94
N ALA A 246 -13.35 -24.30 14.66
CA ALA A 246 -12.89 -25.13 13.54
C ALA A 246 -13.47 -26.56 13.60
N CYS A 247 -13.37 -27.22 14.75
CA CYS A 247 -13.95 -28.54 14.97
C CYS A 247 -15.49 -28.56 14.83
N GLY A 248 -16.17 -27.51 15.31
CA GLY A 248 -17.61 -27.37 15.13
C GLY A 248 -17.99 -27.17 13.66
N LEU A 249 -17.21 -26.40 12.91
CA LEU A 249 -17.45 -26.15 11.49
C LEU A 249 -17.40 -27.45 10.68
N LEU A 250 -16.49 -28.38 10.99
CA LEU A 250 -16.44 -29.70 10.35
C LEU A 250 -17.79 -30.44 10.41
N VAL A 251 -18.53 -30.28 11.51
CA VAL A 251 -19.84 -30.94 11.72
C VAL A 251 -20.98 -30.16 11.06
N PHE A 252 -20.92 -28.83 11.07
CA PHE A 252 -22.00 -27.96 10.60
C PHE A 252 -21.83 -27.42 9.18
N MET A 253 -20.74 -27.78 8.47
CA MET A 253 -20.45 -27.24 7.14
C MET A 253 -21.55 -27.56 6.12
N GLU A 254 -22.09 -28.78 6.12
CA GLU A 254 -23.22 -29.16 5.25
C GLU A 254 -24.48 -28.31 5.52
N ASN A 255 -24.70 -27.87 6.76
CA ASN A 255 -25.84 -27.00 7.08
C ASN A 255 -25.58 -25.54 6.69
N CYS A 256 -24.32 -25.08 6.74
CA CYS A 256 -23.94 -23.72 6.35
C CYS A 256 -23.97 -23.50 4.84
N SER A 257 -23.62 -24.52 4.04
CA SER A 257 -23.61 -24.45 2.58
C SER A 257 -25.01 -24.55 1.94
N ASN A 258 -25.97 -25.15 2.65
CA ASN A 258 -27.33 -25.39 2.15
C ASN A 258 -28.33 -24.26 2.44
N ASP A 259 -27.98 -23.32 3.32
CA ASP A 259 -28.74 -22.10 3.53
C ASP A 259 -28.20 -21.02 2.59
N THR A 260 -28.75 -20.92 1.39
CA THR A 260 -28.82 -19.60 0.74
C THR A 260 -29.39 -18.63 1.76
N PRO A 261 -28.89 -17.38 1.83
CA PRO A 261 -29.36 -16.44 2.83
C PRO A 261 -30.88 -16.43 2.75
N ASN A 262 -31.54 -16.64 3.89
CA ASN A 262 -32.93 -16.27 4.05
C ASN A 262 -32.97 -14.76 3.81
N THR A 263 -33.03 -14.35 2.54
CA THR A 263 -33.44 -13.02 2.13
C THR A 263 -34.86 -12.93 2.64
N ILE A 264 -34.98 -12.38 3.84
CA ILE A 264 -36.18 -11.67 4.22
C ILE A 264 -36.39 -10.69 3.07
N ILE A 265 -37.42 -10.97 2.27
CA ILE A 265 -37.78 -10.21 1.08
C ILE A 265 -38.07 -8.79 1.54
N THR A 266 -37.06 -7.92 1.54
CA THR A 266 -37.24 -6.50 1.78
C THR A 266 -37.33 -5.81 0.43
N ASN A 267 -38.59 -5.57 0.04
CA ASN A 267 -39.07 -4.60 -0.94
C ASN A 267 -38.54 -4.72 -2.38
N HIS A 268 -39.47 -5.10 -3.27
CA HIS A 268 -39.47 -4.99 -4.73
C HIS A 268 -38.72 -6.02 -5.59
N ASP A 269 -38.66 -7.29 -5.17
CA ASP A 269 -38.38 -8.40 -6.10
C ASP A 269 -39.66 -9.11 -6.53
N ASN A 270 -39.77 -9.40 -7.82
CA ASN A 270 -40.91 -10.07 -8.47
C ASN A 270 -41.37 -11.31 -7.67
N ILE A 271 -42.65 -11.32 -7.27
CA ILE A 271 -43.34 -12.48 -6.71
C ILE A 271 -43.63 -13.47 -7.84
N ASP A 272 -42.59 -14.15 -8.32
CA ASP A 272 -42.70 -15.03 -9.49
C ASP A 272 -43.18 -16.45 -9.15
N THR A 273 -43.18 -16.85 -7.86
CA THR A 273 -43.59 -18.20 -7.44
C THR A 273 -44.65 -18.19 -6.34
N ARG A 274 -45.53 -19.19 -6.40
CA ARG A 274 -46.63 -19.38 -5.45
C ARG A 274 -46.13 -19.55 -4.01
N GLU A 275 -44.97 -20.18 -3.81
CA GLU A 275 -44.38 -20.32 -2.47
C GLU A 275 -43.93 -18.97 -1.89
N LYS A 276 -43.26 -18.14 -2.69
CA LYS A 276 -42.81 -16.79 -2.25
C LYS A 276 -43.98 -15.87 -1.95
N ALA A 277 -45.06 -15.94 -2.73
CA ALA A 277 -46.29 -15.21 -2.45
C ALA A 277 -46.88 -15.62 -1.09
N TYR A 278 -46.96 -16.92 -0.84
CA TYR A 278 -47.52 -17.45 0.41
C TYR A 278 -46.66 -17.09 1.63
N GLU A 279 -45.34 -17.22 1.51
CA GLU A 279 -44.41 -16.87 2.59
C GLU A 279 -44.42 -15.35 2.87
N TYR A 280 -44.56 -14.51 1.84
CA TYR A 280 -44.68 -13.06 1.98
C TYR A 280 -45.99 -12.63 2.65
N PHE A 281 -47.15 -13.13 2.20
CA PHE A 281 -48.46 -12.69 2.71
C PHE A 281 -48.84 -13.29 4.06
N PHE A 282 -48.43 -14.53 4.32
CA PHE A 282 -48.88 -15.27 5.50
C PHE A 282 -47.78 -15.46 6.54
N HIS A 283 -46.55 -15.01 6.26
CA HIS A 283 -45.38 -15.21 7.12
C HIS A 283 -45.23 -16.67 7.58
N LYS A 284 -45.62 -17.61 6.71
CA LYS A 284 -45.61 -19.06 6.95
C LYS A 284 -45.07 -19.77 5.72
N ARG A 285 -44.20 -20.77 5.92
CA ARG A 285 -43.76 -21.65 4.82
C ARG A 285 -44.87 -22.64 4.46
N LEU A 286 -44.97 -22.94 3.17
CA LEU A 286 -45.84 -24.02 2.70
C LEU A 286 -45.22 -25.35 3.13
N ASP A 287 -45.89 -26.12 3.98
CA ASP A 287 -45.43 -27.46 4.38
C ASP A 287 -45.54 -28.43 3.20
N LEU A 288 -44.48 -28.50 2.41
CA LEU A 288 -44.25 -29.58 1.46
C LEU A 288 -43.40 -30.65 2.16
N SER A 289 -43.98 -31.49 3.01
CA SER A 289 -43.31 -32.72 3.39
C SER A 289 -44.24 -33.91 3.61
N MET A 290 -44.00 -34.96 2.82
CA MET A 290 -44.01 -36.33 3.28
C MET A 290 -42.55 -36.79 3.24
N ASN A 291 -41.83 -36.62 4.35
CA ASN A 291 -40.66 -37.42 4.78
C ASN A 291 -40.15 -36.87 6.12
N THR A 292 -40.68 -37.41 7.21
CA THR A 292 -40.51 -36.92 8.58
C THR A 292 -39.22 -37.37 9.28
N ASP A 293 -38.35 -38.15 8.65
CA ASP A 293 -37.17 -38.71 9.33
C ASP A 293 -35.86 -37.94 9.11
N ILE A 294 -35.78 -37.04 8.11
CA ILE A 294 -34.60 -36.18 7.89
C ILE A 294 -34.64 -34.93 8.79
N ASN A 295 -35.83 -34.53 9.25
CA ASN A 295 -36.03 -33.26 9.96
C ASN A 295 -35.63 -33.30 11.45
N LYS A 296 -35.40 -34.47 12.04
CA LYS A 296 -34.95 -34.56 13.45
C LYS A 296 -33.51 -34.08 13.66
N MET A 297 -32.63 -34.18 12.66
CA MET A 297 -31.27 -33.62 12.74
C MET A 297 -31.22 -32.11 12.46
N LYS A 298 -32.13 -31.58 11.64
CA LYS A 298 -32.27 -30.13 11.38
C LYS A 298 -32.84 -29.35 12.58
N SER A 299 -33.53 -30.02 13.50
CA SER A 299 -34.09 -29.41 14.71
C SER A 299 -33.05 -29.04 15.78
N LEU A 300 -31.80 -29.51 15.67
CA LEU A 300 -30.74 -29.20 16.64
C LEU A 300 -29.89 -27.98 16.27
N SER A 301 -30.06 -27.44 15.06
CA SER A 301 -29.41 -26.20 14.63
C SER A 301 -30.33 -25.01 14.90
N ASN A 302 -30.28 -24.47 16.13
CA ASN A 302 -30.78 -23.12 16.37
C ASN A 302 -30.06 -22.17 15.39
N SER A 303 -30.82 -21.47 14.54
CA SER A 303 -30.31 -20.57 13.50
C SER A 303 -29.39 -19.47 14.04
N GLU A 304 -29.52 -19.10 15.32
CA GLU A 304 -28.71 -18.07 15.99
C GLU A 304 -27.23 -18.45 16.23
N ASN A 305 -26.85 -19.72 16.07
CA ASN A 305 -25.45 -20.16 16.28
C ASN A 305 -24.67 -20.45 14.98
N LEU A 306 -25.29 -20.27 13.81
CA LEU A 306 -24.64 -20.50 12.51
C LEU A 306 -23.85 -19.29 12.01
N ASP A 307 -24.16 -18.08 12.50
CA ASP A 307 -23.52 -16.85 12.03
C ASP A 307 -22.01 -16.82 12.31
N ARG A 308 -21.56 -17.36 13.45
CA ARG A 308 -20.12 -17.52 13.76
C ARG A 308 -19.36 -18.42 12.78
N TYR A 309 -20.08 -19.34 12.14
CA TYR A 309 -19.51 -20.24 11.12
C TYR A 309 -19.55 -19.59 9.74
N ARG A 310 -20.56 -18.77 9.45
CA ARG A 310 -20.67 -17.98 8.22
C ARG A 310 -19.57 -16.94 8.12
N GLU A 311 -19.26 -16.24 9.21
CA GLU A 311 -18.16 -15.26 9.25
C GLU A 311 -16.80 -15.90 8.89
N LEU A 312 -16.58 -17.17 9.26
CA LEU A 312 -15.37 -17.91 8.88
C LEU A 312 -15.30 -18.27 7.39
N LEU A 313 -16.44 -18.37 6.72
CA LEU A 313 -16.52 -18.73 5.30
C LEU A 313 -16.47 -17.50 4.39
N ASP A 314 -16.61 -16.30 4.95
CA ASP A 314 -16.60 -15.03 4.22
C ASP A 314 -15.23 -14.73 3.56
N ASP A 315 -15.29 -14.18 2.35
CA ASP A 315 -14.11 -13.85 1.56
C ASP A 315 -13.34 -12.65 2.15
N HIS A 316 -13.98 -11.82 2.98
CA HIS A 316 -13.30 -10.74 3.71
C HIS A 316 -12.12 -11.26 4.54
N ARG A 317 -12.17 -12.52 4.98
CA ARG A 317 -11.08 -13.18 5.72
C ARG A 317 -9.77 -13.24 4.94
N TRP A 318 -9.81 -13.36 3.61
CA TRP A 318 -8.62 -13.28 2.76
C TRP A 318 -7.96 -11.90 2.81
N THR A 319 -8.78 -10.84 2.89
CA THR A 319 -8.28 -9.47 3.04
C THR A 319 -7.61 -9.29 4.40
N ILE A 320 -8.23 -9.79 5.48
CA ILE A 320 -7.65 -9.76 6.83
C ILE A 320 -6.33 -10.56 6.89
N LEU A 321 -6.26 -11.71 6.22
CA LEU A 321 -5.05 -12.52 6.13
C LEU A 321 -3.94 -11.78 5.38
N LYS A 322 -4.27 -11.17 4.24
CA LYS A 322 -3.36 -10.33 3.46
C LYS A 322 -2.84 -9.15 4.29
N ASP A 323 -3.71 -8.43 5.00
CA ASP A 323 -3.29 -7.30 5.85
C ASP A 323 -2.39 -7.77 7.02
N THR A 324 -2.73 -8.90 7.65
CA THR A 324 -1.88 -9.50 8.70
C THR A 324 -0.52 -9.91 8.13
N PHE A 325 -0.47 -10.46 6.92
CA PHE A 325 0.77 -10.80 6.23
C PHE A 325 1.60 -9.55 5.93
N LEU A 326 1.00 -8.51 5.34
CA LEU A 326 1.68 -7.26 5.01
C LEU A 326 2.25 -6.59 6.26
N ASP A 327 1.55 -6.65 7.38
CA ASP A 327 2.02 -6.12 8.66
C ASP A 327 3.29 -6.81 9.16
N GLU A 328 3.36 -8.14 9.09
CA GLU A 328 4.55 -8.90 9.45
C GLU A 328 5.67 -8.71 8.43
N TYR A 329 5.32 -8.68 7.14
CA TYR A 329 6.26 -8.49 6.06
C TYR A 329 6.95 -7.12 6.14
N TYR A 330 6.17 -6.06 6.26
CA TYR A 330 6.70 -4.70 6.38
C TYR A 330 7.48 -4.51 7.67
N SER A 331 7.04 -5.11 8.78
CA SER A 331 7.82 -5.07 10.02
C SER A 331 9.14 -5.83 9.95
N LEU A 332 9.25 -6.89 9.13
CA LEU A 332 10.51 -7.63 8.94
C LEU A 332 11.53 -6.78 8.20
N TYR A 333 11.09 -6.04 7.18
CA TYR A 333 11.98 -5.25 6.33
C TYR A 333 12.11 -3.77 6.76
N GLY A 334 11.37 -3.33 7.79
CA GLY A 334 11.35 -1.94 8.26
C GLY A 334 10.63 -0.98 7.30
N ILE A 335 9.68 -1.48 6.52
CA ILE A 335 8.90 -0.70 5.56
C ILE A 335 7.77 0.03 6.30
N SER A 336 7.60 1.33 6.08
CA SER A 336 6.45 2.08 6.62
C SER A 336 5.17 1.60 5.96
N LYS A 337 4.11 1.42 6.76
CA LYS A 337 2.74 1.27 6.24
C LYS A 337 2.24 2.53 5.54
N ASN A 338 2.67 3.70 6.02
CA ASN A 338 2.35 4.98 5.42
C ASN A 338 3.31 5.25 4.27
N ASP A 339 2.77 5.47 3.08
CA ASP A 339 3.56 5.78 1.90
C ASP A 339 4.11 7.23 1.98
N PRO A 340 5.42 7.45 1.77
CA PRO A 340 6.00 8.78 1.88
C PRO A 340 5.37 9.80 0.91
N LEU A 341 4.97 9.38 -0.30
CA LEU A 341 4.29 10.26 -1.26
C LEU A 341 2.97 10.78 -0.69
N LEU A 342 2.18 9.87 -0.10
CA LEU A 342 0.90 10.22 0.51
C LEU A 342 1.10 11.15 1.71
N ILE A 343 2.15 10.94 2.51
CA ILE A 343 2.51 11.84 3.61
C ILE A 343 2.80 13.24 3.06
N TYR A 344 3.68 13.37 2.07
CA TYR A 344 4.02 14.66 1.47
C TYR A 344 2.81 15.37 0.88
N ILE A 345 1.93 14.66 0.18
CA ILE A 345 0.70 15.22 -0.38
C ILE A 345 -0.24 15.69 0.74
N SER A 346 -0.42 14.88 1.79
CA SER A 346 -1.29 15.20 2.92
C SER A 346 -0.79 16.39 3.74
N LEU A 347 0.52 16.61 3.80
CA LEU A 347 1.13 17.77 4.45
C LEU A 347 1.16 19.01 3.54
N GLY A 348 1.36 18.81 2.23
CA GLY A 348 1.50 19.89 1.26
C GLY A 348 0.17 20.55 0.87
N ILE A 349 -0.88 19.77 0.61
CA ILE A 349 -2.19 20.31 0.20
C ILE A 349 -2.76 21.33 1.21
N PRO A 350 -2.76 21.08 2.54
CA PRO A 350 -3.26 22.03 3.53
C PRO A 350 -2.55 23.38 3.49
N THR A 351 -1.25 23.42 3.17
CA THR A 351 -0.48 24.68 3.09
C THR A 351 -0.96 25.60 1.97
N LEU A 352 -1.61 25.03 0.95
CA LEU A 352 -2.16 25.74 -0.20
C LEU A 352 -3.68 25.92 -0.11
N LYS A 353 -4.36 25.16 0.75
CA LYS A 353 -5.82 25.18 0.91
C LYS A 353 -6.24 26.43 1.67
N THR A 354 -6.89 27.37 0.99
CA THR A 354 -7.41 28.60 1.59
C THR A 354 -8.94 28.59 1.66
N LYS A 355 -9.54 29.51 2.41
CA LYS A 355 -11.02 29.65 2.45
C LYS A 355 -11.63 29.99 1.09
N ALA A 356 -10.85 30.55 0.15
CA ALA A 356 -11.30 30.77 -1.23
C ALA A 356 -11.59 29.45 -1.96
N CYS A 357 -10.95 28.34 -1.55
CA CYS A 357 -11.21 27.01 -2.12
C CYS A 357 -12.62 26.48 -1.81
N LEU A 358 -13.33 27.02 -0.80
CA LEU A 358 -14.71 26.63 -0.45
C LEU A 358 -15.78 27.28 -1.34
N GLN A 359 -15.42 28.33 -2.10
CA GLN A 359 -16.41 29.14 -2.83
C GLN A 359 -16.90 28.47 -4.13
N SER A 360 -16.50 27.22 -4.40
CA SER A 360 -16.88 26.45 -5.59
C SER A 360 -18.23 25.73 -5.50
N ASP A 361 -18.96 25.80 -4.38
CA ASP A 361 -20.19 25.03 -4.19
C ASP A 361 -21.48 25.77 -4.58
N ASN A 362 -21.94 25.48 -5.81
CA ASN A 362 -23.28 25.02 -6.24
C ASN A 362 -24.59 25.64 -5.70
N SER A 363 -24.59 26.79 -5.02
CA SER A 363 -25.81 27.44 -4.52
C SER A 363 -26.08 28.82 -5.14
N ILE A 364 -25.90 28.96 -6.46
CA ILE A 364 -26.06 30.27 -7.13
C ILE A 364 -27.05 30.17 -8.31
N PRO A 365 -28.03 31.10 -8.41
CA PRO A 365 -28.97 31.17 -9.52
C PRO A 365 -28.32 31.22 -10.91
N SER A 366 -28.97 30.60 -11.89
CA SER A 366 -28.48 30.32 -13.25
C SER A 366 -27.99 31.52 -14.06
N GLU A 367 -28.43 32.74 -13.76
CA GLU A 367 -27.95 33.96 -14.44
C GLU A 367 -26.48 34.31 -14.10
N TYR A 368 -25.97 33.88 -12.95
CA TYR A 368 -24.60 34.19 -12.51
C TYR A 368 -23.59 33.05 -12.75
N ASN A 369 -24.04 31.92 -13.32
CA ASN A 369 -23.19 30.79 -13.69
C ASN A 369 -22.15 31.15 -14.76
N ILE A 370 -22.43 32.15 -15.60
CA ILE A 370 -21.53 32.65 -16.65
C ILE A 370 -20.29 33.27 -16.00
N LEU A 371 -20.45 34.12 -14.98
CA LEU A 371 -19.34 34.76 -14.27
C LEU A 371 -18.46 33.76 -13.50
N GLN A 372 -19.00 32.65 -12.98
CA GLN A 372 -18.18 31.60 -12.36
C GLN A 372 -17.49 30.68 -13.39
N LYS A 373 -18.15 30.32 -14.50
CA LYS A 373 -17.50 29.61 -15.62
C LYS A 373 -16.37 30.43 -16.22
N HIS A 374 -16.57 31.74 -16.38
CA HIS A 374 -15.55 32.65 -16.88
C HIS A 374 -14.50 32.98 -15.80
N ASN A 375 -14.84 33.06 -14.51
CA ASN A 375 -13.83 33.12 -13.45
C ASN A 375 -12.93 31.86 -13.44
N LYS A 376 -13.45 30.65 -13.64
CA LYS A 376 -12.62 29.44 -13.82
C LYS A 376 -11.69 29.52 -15.06
N ASN A 377 -12.10 30.26 -16.10
CA ASN A 377 -11.33 30.41 -17.34
C ASN A 377 -10.33 31.59 -17.34
N TYR A 378 -10.63 32.70 -16.64
CA TYR A 378 -9.85 33.95 -16.68
C TYR A 378 -9.04 34.21 -15.40
N LEU A 379 -9.60 33.91 -14.21
CA LEU A 379 -8.74 33.54 -13.11
C LEU A 379 -8.33 32.10 -13.45
N LYS A 380 -7.24 31.95 -14.21
CA LYS A 380 -6.42 30.74 -14.14
C LYS A 380 -5.87 30.64 -12.72
N ASN A 381 -6.75 30.49 -11.72
CA ASN A 381 -6.44 29.82 -10.49
C ASN A 381 -6.22 28.37 -10.94
N SER A 382 -5.01 28.12 -11.45
CA SER A 382 -4.35 26.83 -11.39
C SER A 382 -4.05 26.52 -9.92
N CYS A 383 -5.05 26.70 -9.05
CA CYS A 383 -4.98 26.35 -7.66
C CYS A 383 -4.89 24.83 -7.67
N PRO A 384 -3.73 24.26 -7.29
CA PRO A 384 -3.53 22.82 -7.39
C PRO A 384 -4.52 22.08 -6.48
N VAL A 385 -5.03 22.74 -5.42
CA VAL A 385 -6.02 22.21 -4.48
C VAL A 385 -7.42 22.12 -5.10
N CYS A 386 -7.84 23.11 -5.89
CA CYS A 386 -9.18 23.15 -6.49
C CYS A 386 -9.27 22.39 -7.83
N ASN A 387 -8.19 21.77 -8.29
CA ASN A 387 -8.20 20.93 -9.48
C ASN A 387 -9.04 19.67 -9.23
N ASP A 388 -9.79 19.20 -10.22
CA ASP A 388 -10.70 18.05 -10.10
C ASP A 388 -9.99 16.79 -9.59
N SER A 389 -8.69 16.63 -9.88
CA SER A 389 -7.87 15.53 -9.37
C SER A 389 -7.54 15.60 -7.88
N PHE A 390 -7.40 16.81 -7.32
CA PHE A 390 -6.96 17.02 -5.93
C PHE A 390 -8.10 17.48 -5.00
N ALA A 391 -9.16 18.08 -5.54
CA ALA A 391 -10.29 18.57 -4.77
C ALA A 391 -10.93 17.49 -3.85
N PRO A 392 -11.14 16.24 -4.29
CA PRO A 392 -11.67 15.18 -3.41
C PRO A 392 -10.74 14.84 -2.25
N ILE A 393 -9.42 14.88 -2.47
CA ILE A 393 -8.41 14.62 -1.45
C ILE A 393 -8.33 15.80 -0.48
N ALA A 394 -8.48 17.02 -1.01
CA ALA A 394 -8.38 18.25 -0.26
C ALA A 394 -9.60 18.54 0.63
N GLU A 395 -10.77 18.01 0.31
CA GLU A 395 -12.05 18.31 0.99
C GLU A 395 -11.95 18.20 2.51
N ASN A 396 -11.44 17.06 3.00
CA ASN A 396 -11.34 16.73 4.43
C ASN A 396 -10.09 17.29 5.12
N LEU A 397 -9.20 17.98 4.39
CA LEU A 397 -7.96 18.51 4.95
C LEU A 397 -8.14 19.91 5.59
N PRO A 398 -7.32 20.28 6.59
CA PRO A 398 -7.40 21.60 7.21
C PRO A 398 -6.99 22.73 6.25
N PHE A 399 -7.41 23.95 6.57
CA PHE A 399 -6.98 25.15 5.85
C PHE A 399 -5.60 25.61 6.33
N ALA A 400 -4.86 26.27 5.45
CA ALA A 400 -3.61 26.92 5.77
C ALA A 400 -3.78 27.92 6.91
N HIS A 401 -2.94 27.81 7.93
CA HIS A 401 -2.85 28.79 8.99
C HIS A 401 -1.79 29.84 8.63
N HIS A 402 -2.23 31.00 8.15
CA HIS A 402 -1.34 32.13 7.89
C HIS A 402 -1.31 33.02 9.14
N THR A 403 -0.16 33.06 9.81
CA THR A 403 0.08 33.94 10.98
C THR A 403 0.35 35.39 10.56
N GLU A 404 0.86 35.59 9.34
CA GLU A 404 1.15 36.90 8.76
C GLU A 404 0.19 37.21 7.62
N SER A 405 -0.38 38.42 7.64
CA SER A 405 -1.18 38.93 6.53
C SER A 405 -0.26 39.43 5.42
N LYS A 406 -0.33 38.84 4.23
CA LYS A 406 0.35 39.37 3.04
C LYS A 406 -0.61 40.29 2.29
N LEU A 407 -0.27 41.57 2.20
CA LEU A 407 -0.93 42.50 1.29
C LEU A 407 -0.51 42.23 -0.16
N PHE A 408 -1.39 42.58 -1.10
CA PHE A 408 -1.09 42.56 -2.53
C PHE A 408 0.03 43.56 -2.87
N GLU A 409 0.64 43.44 -4.06
CA GLU A 409 1.63 44.41 -4.52
C GLU A 409 1.01 45.81 -4.71
N ASN A 410 -0.24 45.87 -5.19
CA ASN A 410 -0.95 47.12 -5.44
C ASN A 410 -2.33 47.12 -4.74
N PRO A 411 -2.38 47.14 -3.40
CA PRO A 411 -3.62 46.90 -2.67
C PRO A 411 -4.53 48.15 -2.69
N VAL A 412 -5.76 47.97 -3.15
CA VAL A 412 -6.82 48.99 -3.13
C VAL A 412 -8.04 48.46 -2.39
N MET A 413 -8.64 49.32 -1.57
CA MET A 413 -9.88 49.05 -0.85
C MET A 413 -11.04 49.74 -1.58
N LEU A 414 -12.07 48.96 -1.90
CA LEU A 414 -13.33 49.45 -2.44
C LEU A 414 -14.21 50.07 -1.34
N PRO A 415 -15.21 50.90 -1.68
CA PRO A 415 -16.10 51.55 -0.71
C PRO A 415 -16.85 50.61 0.24
N ASN A 416 -17.00 49.34 -0.14
CA ASN A 416 -17.61 48.30 0.69
C ASN A 416 -16.62 47.62 1.66
N GLY A 417 -15.36 48.05 1.69
CA GLY A 417 -14.32 47.52 2.58
C GLY A 417 -13.57 46.30 2.04
N ASN A 418 -13.90 45.82 0.84
CA ASN A 418 -13.16 44.70 0.22
C ASN A 418 -11.82 45.20 -0.35
N VAL A 419 -10.75 44.43 -0.14
CA VAL A 419 -9.39 44.77 -0.59
C VAL A 419 -8.97 43.85 -1.74
N TYR A 420 -8.45 44.44 -2.82
CA TYR A 420 -8.00 43.73 -4.02
C TYR A 420 -6.65 44.27 -4.50
N ASP A 421 -6.01 43.53 -5.41
CA ASP A 421 -4.94 44.09 -6.23
C ASP A 421 -5.55 44.94 -7.36
N SER A 422 -5.14 46.20 -7.46
CA SER A 422 -5.68 47.17 -8.42
C SER A 422 -5.53 46.72 -9.87
N ASN A 423 -4.37 46.16 -10.22
CA ASN A 423 -4.08 45.75 -11.59
C ASN A 423 -4.95 44.56 -11.99
N LYS A 424 -5.07 43.56 -11.10
CA LYS A 424 -5.93 42.38 -11.34
C LYS A 424 -7.40 42.75 -11.46
N LEU A 425 -7.87 43.69 -10.65
CA LEU A 425 -9.26 44.12 -10.65
C LEU A 425 -9.63 44.88 -11.94
N LYS A 426 -8.70 45.71 -12.46
CA LYS A 426 -8.84 46.39 -13.75
C LYS A 426 -8.80 45.43 -14.93
N GLU A 427 -7.87 44.49 -14.92
CA GLU A 427 -7.76 43.46 -15.96
C GLU A 427 -9.04 42.62 -16.05
N MET A 428 -9.59 42.19 -14.91
CA MET A 428 -10.87 41.49 -14.85
C MET A 428 -12.01 42.32 -15.42
N SER A 429 -12.11 43.60 -15.05
CA SER A 429 -13.18 44.49 -15.53
C SER A 429 -13.10 44.75 -17.04
N HIS A 430 -11.89 44.96 -17.56
CA HIS A 430 -11.67 45.10 -19.01
C HIS A 430 -12.11 43.84 -19.78
N LEU A 431 -11.81 42.65 -19.26
CA LEU A 431 -12.24 41.39 -19.87
C LEU A 431 -13.77 41.22 -19.85
N LEU A 432 -14.45 41.61 -18.77
CA LEU A 432 -15.91 41.57 -18.69
C LEU A 432 -16.60 42.47 -19.73
N ILE A 433 -15.97 43.59 -20.07
CA ILE A 433 -16.41 44.50 -21.15
C ILE A 433 -16.22 43.83 -22.52
N VAL A 434 -15.04 43.27 -22.77
CA VAL A 434 -14.69 42.59 -24.05
C VAL A 434 -15.63 41.42 -24.34
N GLU A 435 -15.94 40.61 -23.33
CA GLU A 435 -16.83 39.44 -23.44
C GLU A 435 -18.34 39.81 -23.40
N LYS A 436 -18.68 41.11 -23.30
CA LYS A 436 -20.06 41.63 -23.22
C LYS A 436 -20.89 41.04 -22.07
N ILE A 437 -20.24 40.67 -20.97
CA ILE A 437 -20.90 40.10 -19.79
C ILE A 437 -21.44 41.21 -18.88
N ALA A 438 -20.74 42.35 -18.82
CA ALA A 438 -21.15 43.52 -18.06
C ALA A 438 -20.99 44.80 -18.90
N ASN A 439 -22.02 45.65 -18.88
CA ASN A 439 -21.96 46.99 -19.50
C ASN A 439 -21.34 47.97 -18.49
N LEU A 440 -20.02 48.02 -18.44
CA LEU A 440 -19.26 48.97 -17.62
C LEU A 440 -18.80 50.15 -18.49
N LYS A 441 -18.78 51.37 -17.93
CA LYS A 441 -18.11 52.53 -18.53
C LYS A 441 -16.61 52.48 -18.26
N ASP A 442 -15.80 53.23 -19.01
CA ASP A 442 -14.32 53.24 -18.90
C ASP A 442 -13.76 53.45 -17.47
N ASN A 443 -14.52 54.07 -16.57
CA ASN A 443 -14.11 54.36 -15.18
C ASN A 443 -14.84 53.51 -14.12
N GLU A 444 -15.62 52.51 -14.54
CA GLU A 444 -16.43 51.65 -13.68
C GLU A 444 -15.80 50.26 -13.59
N ILE A 445 -15.66 49.77 -12.37
CA ILE A 445 -14.99 48.50 -12.04
C ILE A 445 -15.96 47.62 -11.26
N PHE A 446 -15.96 46.33 -11.58
CA PHE A 446 -16.87 45.35 -10.99
C PHE A 446 -16.23 44.64 -9.80
N ASP A 447 -16.90 44.65 -8.64
CA ASP A 447 -16.50 43.87 -7.48
C ASP A 447 -16.92 42.38 -7.65
N PRO A 448 -15.98 41.42 -7.63
CA PRO A 448 -16.27 40.00 -7.83
C PRO A 448 -16.99 39.32 -6.65
N ILE A 449 -16.89 39.87 -5.43
CA ILE A 449 -17.49 39.34 -4.21
C ILE A 449 -18.88 39.95 -3.99
N SER A 450 -18.99 41.28 -3.92
CA SER A 450 -20.27 41.95 -3.67
C SER A 450 -21.13 42.11 -4.92
N LYS A 451 -20.56 41.90 -6.11
CA LYS A 451 -21.23 42.02 -7.41
C LYS A 451 -21.77 43.43 -7.70
N THR A 452 -21.15 44.44 -7.11
CA THR A 452 -21.50 45.86 -7.28
C THR A 452 -20.47 46.59 -8.14
N VAL A 453 -20.89 47.65 -8.82
CA VAL A 453 -20.01 48.47 -9.66
C VAL A 453 -19.58 49.71 -8.88
N PHE A 454 -18.28 49.99 -8.87
CA PHE A 454 -17.68 51.16 -8.24
C PHE A 454 -16.89 51.98 -9.25
N LYS A 455 -16.70 53.28 -8.99
CA LYS A 455 -15.81 54.09 -9.81
C LYS A 455 -14.38 53.98 -9.30
N GLU A 456 -13.42 54.02 -10.21
CA GLU A 456 -11.99 54.00 -9.86
C GLU A 456 -11.59 55.16 -8.91
N SER A 457 -12.29 56.30 -8.99
CA SER A 457 -12.09 57.45 -8.10
C SER A 457 -12.36 57.15 -6.63
N ASP A 458 -13.15 56.12 -6.34
CA ASP A 458 -13.64 55.83 -4.99
C ASP A 458 -12.71 54.85 -4.27
N PHE A 459 -11.58 54.48 -4.88
CA PHE A 459 -10.65 53.49 -4.37
C PHE A 459 -9.68 54.11 -3.39
N VAL A 460 -9.44 53.42 -2.27
CA VAL A 460 -8.46 53.83 -1.27
C VAL A 460 -7.23 52.94 -1.37
N THR A 461 -6.08 53.51 -1.73
CA THR A 461 -4.81 52.78 -1.72
C THR A 461 -4.44 52.42 -0.28
N MET A 462 -4.19 51.13 -0.04
CA MET A 462 -3.79 50.63 1.27
C MET A 462 -2.27 50.57 1.37
N TYR A 463 -1.72 50.79 2.57
CA TYR A 463 -0.29 50.60 2.85
C TYR A 463 -0.15 49.63 4.01
N PRO A 464 0.83 48.71 3.99
CA PRO A 464 1.14 47.88 5.15
C PRO A 464 1.56 48.79 6.32
N THR A 465 0.84 48.69 7.44
CA THR A 465 1.17 49.38 8.70
C THR A 465 2.07 48.54 9.58
#